data_AF-A0A327T1I7-F1
#
_entry.id   AF-A0A327T1I7-F1
#
_cell.length_a   1.000
_cell.length_b   1.000
_cell.length_c   1.000
_cell.angle_alpha   90.00
_cell.angle_beta   90.00
_cell.angle_gamma   90.00
#
_symmetry.space_group_name_H-M   'P 1'
#
loop_
_entity.id
_entity.type
_entity.pdbx_description
1 polymer ?
#
loop_
_entity_poly.entity_id
_entity_poly.type
_entity_poly.pdbx_seq_one_letter_code
_entity_poly.pdbx_strand_id
1 'polypeptide(L)'
;MSANNAAKSVNMKHAIKGEFPEQQINWDTILVADGELVKPENVVVKVANNTFNFTWDEDKTGLASPNDRTMILLYNQEYQHFFANYSL
;
A
#
# COMPACT_ATOMS: atom_id res chain seq x y z
N MET A 1 11.86 -15.74 -6.62
CA MET A 1 12.15 -14.46 -5.94
C MET A 1 10.94 -14.12 -5.09
N SER A 2 11.08 -13.73 -3.82
CA SER A 2 9.90 -13.48 -2.96
C SER A 2 9.26 -12.13 -3.26
N ALA A 3 7.96 -12.00 -2.97
CA ALA A 3 7.17 -10.77 -3.07
C ALA A 3 7.86 -9.55 -2.41
N ASN A 4 8.39 -9.76 -1.21
CA ASN A 4 9.14 -8.76 -0.45
C ASN A 4 10.43 -8.34 -1.17
N ASN A 5 11.15 -9.29 -1.79
CA ASN A 5 12.39 -9.00 -2.51
C ASN A 5 12.12 -8.20 -3.80
N ALA A 6 11.01 -8.51 -4.49
CA ALA A 6 10.56 -7.75 -5.66
C ALA A 6 10.20 -6.31 -5.27
N ALA A 7 9.35 -6.12 -4.26
CA ALA A 7 8.95 -4.80 -3.76
C ALA A 7 10.15 -3.95 -3.31
N LYS A 8 11.10 -4.55 -2.57
CA LYS A 8 12.34 -3.86 -2.16
C LYS A 8 13.21 -3.42 -3.34
N SER A 9 13.31 -4.24 -4.39
CA SER A 9 14.10 -3.90 -5.58
C SER A 9 13.51 -2.69 -6.32
N VAL A 10 12.18 -2.63 -6.44
CA VAL A 10 11.46 -1.49 -7.02
C VAL A 10 11.67 -0.24 -6.19
N ASN A 11 11.49 -0.32 -4.87
CA ASN A 11 11.69 0.82 -3.99
C ASN A 11 13.12 1.36 -4.08
N MET A 12 14.14 0.50 -4.08
CA MET A 12 15.53 0.95 -4.18
C MET A 12 15.82 1.74 -5.46
N LYS A 13 15.05 1.52 -6.53
CA LYS A 13 15.21 2.23 -7.81
C LYS A 13 14.37 3.49 -7.92
N HIS A 14 13.22 3.57 -7.24
CA HIS A 14 12.20 4.59 -7.51
C HIS A 14 11.72 5.38 -6.28
N ALA A 15 11.90 4.83 -5.08
CA ALA A 15 11.36 5.38 -3.83
C ALA A 15 12.03 6.66 -3.35
N ILE A 16 13.15 7.08 -3.95
CA ILE A 16 13.83 8.33 -3.63
C ILE A 16 13.78 9.25 -4.85
N LYS A 17 13.40 10.50 -4.63
CA LYS A 17 13.47 11.58 -5.62
C LYS A 17 14.27 12.76 -5.07
N GLY A 18 14.70 13.63 -5.96
CA GLY A 18 15.59 14.75 -5.63
C GLY A 18 17.07 14.34 -5.67
N GLU A 19 17.93 15.33 -5.53
CA GLU A 19 19.39 15.14 -5.47
C GLU A 19 19.89 15.45 -4.07
N PHE A 20 21.03 14.90 -3.69
CA PHE A 20 21.65 15.23 -2.40
C PHE A 20 21.90 16.74 -2.31
N PRO A 21 21.58 17.40 -1.18
CA PRO A 21 21.08 16.84 0.09
C PRO A 21 19.55 16.77 0.21
N GLU A 22 18.80 17.25 -0.77
CA GLU A 22 17.33 17.38 -0.75
C GLU A 22 16.60 16.11 -1.24
N GLN A 23 17.13 14.94 -0.87
CA GLN A 23 16.48 13.67 -1.17
C GLN A 23 15.23 13.49 -0.32
N GLN A 24 14.14 13.05 -0.96
CA GLN A 24 12.86 12.81 -0.30
C GLN A 24 12.23 11.51 -0.81
N ILE A 25 11.35 10.93 0.00
CA ILE A 25 10.61 9.73 -0.40
C ILE A 25 9.63 10.10 -1.53
N ASN A 26 9.66 9.31 -2.58
CA ASN A 26 8.72 9.37 -3.67
C ASN A 26 7.52 8.44 -3.41
N TRP A 27 6.57 8.95 -2.62
CA TRP A 27 5.38 8.19 -2.18
C TRP A 27 4.54 7.62 -3.33
N ASP A 28 4.55 8.27 -4.49
CA ASP A 28 3.85 7.82 -5.71
C ASP A 28 4.39 6.50 -6.27
N THR A 29 5.57 6.06 -5.80
CA THR A 29 6.28 4.88 -6.31
C THR A 29 6.59 3.84 -5.23
N ILE A 30 6.16 4.08 -3.99
CA ILE A 30 6.38 3.13 -2.91
C ILE A 30 5.52 1.89 -3.14
N LEU A 31 6.18 0.74 -3.24
CA LEU A 31 5.57 -0.57 -3.33
C LEU A 31 5.81 -1.32 -2.03
N VAL A 32 4.75 -1.61 -1.27
CA VAL A 32 4.86 -2.29 0.03
C VAL A 32 5.05 -3.80 -0.15
N ALA A 33 4.28 -4.39 -1.05
CA ALA A 33 4.37 -5.79 -1.44
C ALA A 33 3.93 -5.95 -2.90
N ASP A 34 4.50 -6.93 -3.59
CA ASP A 34 4.15 -7.28 -4.97
C ASP A 34 4.02 -8.79 -5.09
N GLY A 35 2.96 -9.28 -5.70
CA GLY A 35 2.68 -10.71 -5.77
C GLY A 35 1.56 -11.00 -6.75
N GLU A 36 1.18 -12.28 -6.84
CA GLU A 36 0.15 -12.72 -7.79
C GLU A 36 -1.27 -12.34 -7.38
N LEU A 37 -1.46 -11.79 -6.17
CA LEU A 37 -2.76 -11.33 -5.70
C LEU A 37 -3.19 -10.10 -6.49
N VAL A 38 -4.39 -10.16 -7.05
CA VAL A 38 -4.99 -9.07 -7.80
C VAL A 38 -5.19 -7.87 -6.87
N LYS A 39 -4.76 -6.68 -7.32
CA LYS A 39 -4.93 -5.45 -6.55
C LYS A 39 -6.41 -5.08 -6.46
N PRO A 40 -6.89 -4.54 -5.33
CA PRO A 40 -8.27 -4.08 -5.21
C PRO A 40 -8.54 -2.93 -6.18
N GLU A 41 -9.69 -2.98 -6.84
CA GLU A 41 -10.15 -1.93 -7.76
C GLU A 41 -11.08 -0.94 -7.05
N ASN A 42 -11.14 0.29 -7.58
CA ASN A 42 -12.05 1.34 -7.12
C ASN A 42 -12.00 1.57 -5.60
N VAL A 43 -10.79 1.58 -5.03
CA VAL A 43 -10.57 1.88 -3.62
C VAL A 43 -11.07 3.30 -3.32
N VAL A 44 -12.04 3.41 -2.42
CA VAL A 44 -12.59 4.67 -1.92
C VAL A 44 -12.30 4.75 -0.42
N VAL A 45 -11.79 5.91 0.01
CA VAL A 45 -11.58 6.23 1.42
C VAL A 45 -12.52 7.36 1.81
N LYS A 46 -13.33 7.13 2.85
CA LYS A 46 -14.21 8.16 3.44
C LYS A 46 -13.81 8.40 4.89
N VAL A 47 -13.55 9.66 5.22
CA VAL A 47 -13.31 10.08 6.60
C VAL A 47 -14.63 10.51 7.22
N ALA A 48 -15.10 9.80 8.24
CA ALA A 48 -16.32 10.15 8.97
C ALA A 48 -16.18 9.72 10.43
N ASN A 49 -16.69 10.51 11.37
CA ASN A 49 -16.70 10.18 12.80
C ASN A 49 -15.32 9.78 13.36
N ASN A 50 -14.25 10.47 12.92
CA ASN A 50 -12.87 10.17 13.32
C ASN A 50 -12.40 8.75 12.94
N THR A 51 -13.00 8.13 11.93
CA THR A 51 -12.57 6.85 11.35
C THR A 51 -12.31 6.98 9.85
N PHE A 52 -11.41 6.13 9.35
CA PHE A 52 -11.21 5.91 7.93
C PHE A 52 -12.03 4.69 7.51
N ASN A 53 -13.02 4.91 6.65
CA ASN A 53 -13.82 3.84 6.07
C ASN A 53 -13.29 3.55 4.67
N PHE A 54 -12.79 2.33 4.48
CA PHE A 54 -12.27 1.85 3.21
C PHE A 54 -13.30 0.94 2.55
N THR A 55 -13.54 1.15 1.28
CA THR A 55 -14.35 0.27 0.45
C THR A 55 -13.64 0.06 -0.88
N TRP A 56 -13.77 -1.12 -1.45
CA TRP A 56 -13.29 -1.45 -2.78
C TRP A 56 -14.27 -2.44 -3.42
N ASP A 57 -14.15 -2.67 -4.71
CA ASP A 57 -14.97 -3.67 -5.38
C ASP A 57 -14.56 -5.07 -4.89
N GLU A 58 -15.50 -5.78 -4.26
CA GLU A 58 -15.32 -7.18 -3.88
C GLU A 58 -15.50 -8.06 -5.13
N ASP A 59 -14.47 -8.84 -5.45
CA ASP A 59 -14.42 -9.92 -6.44
C ASP A 59 -14.95 -9.63 -7.86
N LYS A 60 -14.03 -9.38 -8.81
CA LYS A 60 -14.31 -9.46 -10.26
C LYS A 60 -13.64 -10.63 -10.97
N THR A 61 -12.68 -11.30 -10.34
CA THR A 61 -11.76 -12.22 -11.02
C THR A 61 -11.82 -13.67 -10.52
N GLY A 62 -12.44 -13.95 -9.35
CA GLY A 62 -12.58 -15.31 -8.81
C GLY A 62 -11.26 -15.96 -8.39
N LEU A 63 -10.17 -15.18 -8.32
CA LEU A 63 -8.83 -15.63 -7.93
C LEU A 63 -8.57 -15.45 -6.43
N ALA A 64 -9.46 -14.77 -5.71
CA ALA A 64 -9.34 -14.58 -4.28
C ALA A 64 -9.68 -15.87 -3.52
N SER A 65 -8.86 -16.19 -2.52
CA SER A 65 -9.11 -17.24 -1.56
C SER A 65 -9.83 -16.67 -0.33
N PRO A 66 -10.76 -17.39 0.31
CA PRO A 66 -11.33 -16.99 1.60
C PRO A 66 -10.29 -16.82 2.72
N ASN A 67 -9.08 -17.35 2.54
CA ASN A 67 -7.97 -17.20 3.49
C ASN A 67 -7.06 -16.00 3.18
N ASP A 68 -7.33 -15.27 2.08
CA ASP A 68 -6.54 -14.09 1.75
C ASP A 68 -6.75 -13.01 2.80
N ARG A 69 -5.65 -12.32 3.11
CA ARG A 69 -5.64 -11.24 4.10
C ARG A 69 -5.24 -9.95 3.42
N THR A 70 -5.99 -8.89 3.70
CA THR A 70 -5.67 -7.55 3.25
C THR A 70 -5.05 -6.76 4.38
N MET A 71 -3.99 -6.02 4.07
CA MET A 71 -3.37 -5.06 4.99
C MET A 71 -3.57 -3.64 4.45
N ILE A 72 -4.07 -2.74 5.31
CA ILE A 72 -4.21 -1.33 4.98
C ILE A 72 -3.09 -0.56 5.68
N LEU A 73 -2.29 0.16 4.89
CA LEU A 73 -1.23 1.03 5.38
C LEU A 73 -1.65 2.49 5.21
N LEU A 74 -1.77 3.20 6.33
CA LEU A 74 -1.94 4.64 6.35
C LEU A 74 -0.59 5.29 6.70
N TYR A 75 -0.16 6.26 5.89
CA TYR A 75 1.03 7.05 6.18
C TYR A 75 0.66 8.52 6.29
N ASN A 76 1.08 9.15 7.38
CA ASN A 76 0.97 10.58 7.57
C ASN A 76 2.32 11.23 7.26
N GLN A 77 2.38 12.04 6.21
CA GLN A 77 3.62 12.70 5.78
C GLN A 77 4.08 13.81 6.73
N GLU A 78 3.16 14.48 7.42
CA GLU A 78 3.48 15.57 8.36
C GLU A 78 4.21 15.04 9.60
N TYR A 79 3.71 13.96 10.19
CA TYR A 79 4.29 13.32 11.38
C TYR A 79 5.30 12.22 11.05
N GLN A 80 5.47 11.90 9.77
CA GLN A 80 6.29 10.80 9.27
C GLN A 80 6.00 9.45 9.95
N HIS A 81 4.74 9.21 10.32
CA HIS A 81 4.30 8.01 11.04
C HIS A 81 3.41 7.14 10.15
N PHE A 82 3.58 5.82 10.27
CA PHE A 82 2.69 4.84 9.65
C PHE A 82 1.76 4.21 10.69
N PHE A 83 0.53 3.94 10.27
CA PHE A 83 -0.43 3.14 11.02
C PHE A 83 -0.81 1.92 10.16
N ALA A 84 -0.57 0.74 10.69
CA ALA A 84 -0.93 -0.52 10.06
C ALA A 84 -2.08 -1.17 10.85
N ASN A 85 -3.17 -1.47 10.16
CA ASN A 85 -4.30 -2.21 10.73
C ASN A 85 -4.49 -3.51 9.93
N TYR A 86 -4.76 -4.60 10.64
CA TYR A 86 -5.03 -5.91 10.08
C TYR A 86 -6.46 -6.32 10.44
N SER A 87 -7.26 -6.64 9.43
CA SER A 87 -8.58 -7.24 9.63
C SER A 87 -8.42 -8.74 9.94
N LEU A 88 -8.86 -9.17 11.13
CA LEU A 88 -8.91 -10.57 11.57
C LEU A 88 -10.03 -11.37 10.91
#